data_AF-A0A968JSF6-F1
#
_entry.id   AF-A0A968JSF6-F1
#
_cell.length_a   1.000
_cell.length_b   1.000
_cell.length_c   1.000
_cell.angle_alpha   90.00
_cell.angle_beta   90.00
_cell.angle_gamma   90.00
#
_symmetry.space_group_name_H-M   'P 1'
#
loop_
_entity.id
_entity.type
_entity.pdbx_description
1 polymer ?
#
loop_
_entity_poly.entity_id
_entity_poly.type
_entity_poly.pdbx_seq_one_letter_code
_entity_poly.pdbx_strand_id
1 'polypeptide(L)'
;MNQYFDRIEIPREQGLENAVYLEDQITFSPKLSVNLGLRYSFFNPVGPSAYYLYESGVARDSSSVSDSVFVGNGKLMKGYYGPEYRVSARYLIAPNTSVKLSYQKIRQYVHMITNTSALSPTDIWKLSDPNILPEVGDQVALGLYQNYKSFEVSLEGYYKEMKNFLDYKNGALLVLNQHIERDILNTMGTAYGLEFL
;
A
#
# COMPACT_ATOMS: atom_id res chain seq x y z
N MET A 1 -2.90 3.27 48.84
CA MET A 1 -2.38 4.23 47.85
C MET A 1 -2.86 3.77 46.48
N ASN A 2 -4.02 4.25 46.03
CA ASN A 2 -4.63 3.82 44.77
C ASN A 2 -3.99 4.63 43.63
N GLN A 3 -3.09 4.01 42.88
CA GLN A 3 -2.65 4.59 41.60
C GLN A 3 -3.80 4.38 40.60
N TYR A 4 -4.39 5.49 40.17
CA TYR A 4 -5.24 5.51 38.99
C TYR A 4 -4.35 5.15 37.79
N PHE A 5 -4.57 3.97 37.20
CA PHE A 5 -4.04 3.68 35.88
C PHE A 5 -4.89 4.47 34.89
N ASP A 6 -4.37 5.58 34.38
CA ASP A 6 -5.01 6.25 33.25
C ASP A 6 -4.96 5.31 32.05
N ARG A 7 -6.13 4.86 31.61
CA ARG A 7 -6.26 3.94 30.48
C ARG A 7 -5.97 4.72 29.20
N ILE A 8 -4.84 4.41 28.57
CA ILE A 8 -4.54 4.90 27.23
C ILE A 8 -5.49 4.20 26.25
N GLU A 9 -6.44 4.94 25.69
CA GLU A 9 -7.31 4.47 24.62
C GLU A 9 -6.80 5.00 23.27
N ILE A 10 -6.62 4.08 22.32
CA ILE A 10 -6.33 4.44 20.93
C ILE A 10 -7.66 4.62 20.20
N PRO A 11 -7.94 5.81 19.63
CA PRO A 11 -9.15 6.04 18.87
C PRO A 11 -9.26 5.06 17.70
N ARG A 12 -10.47 4.53 17.48
CA ARG A 12 -10.72 3.63 16.36
C ARG A 12 -10.75 4.42 15.05
N GLU A 13 -9.90 4.04 14.11
CA GLU A 13 -9.89 4.64 12.78
C GLU A 13 -10.99 4.05 11.88
N GLN A 14 -11.53 4.88 11.00
CA GLN A 14 -12.57 4.51 10.05
C GLN A 14 -12.24 5.11 8.69
N GLY A 15 -12.61 4.43 7.62
CA GLY A 15 -12.36 4.87 6.25
C GLY A 15 -13.36 4.25 5.28
N LEU A 16 -13.65 4.98 4.20
CA LEU A 16 -14.46 4.51 3.09
C LEU A 16 -13.56 4.31 1.87
N GLU A 17 -13.41 3.06 1.44
CA GLU A 17 -12.75 2.70 0.18
C GLU A 17 -13.81 2.30 -0.86
N ASN A 18 -13.80 2.97 -2.01
CA ASN A 18 -14.65 2.68 -3.15
C ASN A 18 -13.79 2.64 -4.41
N ALA A 19 -14.25 1.94 -5.44
CA ALA A 19 -13.58 1.96 -6.73
C ALA A 19 -14.56 1.69 -7.87
N VAL A 20 -14.24 2.25 -9.04
CA VAL A 20 -14.85 1.86 -10.32
C VAL A 20 -13.80 1.12 -11.12
N TYR A 21 -14.18 0.05 -11.81
CA TYR A 21 -13.26 -0.81 -12.53
C TYR A 21 -13.83 -1.24 -13.88
N LEU A 22 -12.95 -1.29 -14.88
CA LEU A 22 -13.20 -1.81 -16.21
C LEU A 22 -11.99 -2.65 -16.64
N GLU A 23 -12.25 -3.81 -17.23
CA GLU A 23 -11.22 -4.65 -17.84
C GLU A 23 -11.74 -5.27 -19.12
N ASP A 24 -10.85 -5.42 -20.09
CA ASP A 24 -11.11 -6.13 -21.34
C ASP A 24 -9.90 -7.01 -21.73
N GLN A 25 -10.20 -8.14 -22.35
CA GLN A 25 -9.22 -9.07 -22.91
C GLN A 25 -9.35 -9.07 -24.44
N ILE A 26 -8.33 -8.57 -25.11
CA ILE A 26 -8.30 -8.41 -26.56
C ILE A 26 -7.36 -9.46 -27.17
N THR A 27 -7.91 -10.35 -27.99
CA THR A 27 -7.12 -11.30 -28.78
C THR A 27 -6.84 -10.71 -30.16
N PHE A 28 -5.65 -10.11 -30.34
CA PHE A 28 -5.24 -9.50 -31.61
C PHE A 28 -4.90 -10.54 -32.69
N SER A 29 -4.47 -11.73 -32.29
CA SER A 29 -4.21 -12.86 -33.19
C SER A 29 -4.22 -14.17 -32.40
N PRO A 30 -4.20 -15.35 -33.06
CA PRO A 30 -4.06 -16.63 -32.34
C PRO A 30 -2.83 -16.69 -31.43
N LYS A 31 -1.79 -15.89 -31.71
CA LYS A 31 -0.55 -15.84 -30.93
C LYS A 31 -0.50 -14.72 -29.90
N LEU A 32 -1.28 -13.65 -30.04
CA LEU A 32 -1.17 -12.45 -29.20
C LEU A 32 -2.50 -12.12 -28.52
N SER A 33 -2.47 -12.10 -27.19
CA SER A 33 -3.57 -11.64 -26.34
C SER A 33 -3.07 -10.54 -25.41
N VAL A 34 -3.87 -9.50 -25.20
CA VAL A 34 -3.57 -8.40 -24.28
C VAL A 34 -4.76 -8.21 -23.35
N ASN A 35 -4.50 -8.05 -22.06
CA ASN A 35 -5.49 -7.66 -21.06
C ASN A 35 -5.22 -6.23 -20.64
N LEU A 36 -6.26 -5.40 -20.66
CA LEU A 36 -6.23 -3.99 -20.26
C LEU A 36 -7.25 -3.79 -19.15
N GLY A 37 -6.78 -3.42 -17.97
CA GLY A 37 -7.58 -3.11 -16.80
C GLY A 37 -7.31 -1.69 -16.30
N LEU A 38 -8.38 -1.00 -15.92
CA LEU A 38 -8.35 0.30 -15.27
C LEU A 38 -9.26 0.26 -14.04
N ARG A 39 -8.67 0.51 -12.87
CA ARG A 39 -9.39 0.79 -11.62
C ARG A 39 -9.18 2.25 -11.26
N TYR A 40 -10.23 2.94 -10.84
CA TYR A 40 -10.12 4.26 -10.24
C TYR A 40 -10.56 4.15 -8.78
N SER A 41 -9.62 4.29 -7.87
CA SER A 41 -9.85 4.13 -6.43
C SER A 41 -10.13 5.48 -5.76
N PHE A 42 -11.00 5.43 -4.75
CA PHE A 42 -11.39 6.53 -3.89
C PHE A 42 -11.30 6.06 -2.45
N PHE A 43 -10.50 6.73 -1.64
CA PHE A 43 -10.35 6.44 -0.23
C PHE A 43 -10.54 7.70 0.59
N ASN A 44 -11.39 7.64 1.61
CA ASN A 44 -11.64 8.78 2.50
C ASN A 44 -11.60 8.31 3.95
N PRO A 45 -10.64 8.77 4.76
CA PRO A 45 -10.68 8.57 6.20
C PRO A 45 -11.88 9.33 6.79
N VAL A 46 -12.50 8.75 7.81
CA VAL A 46 -13.74 9.26 8.41
C VAL A 46 -13.54 9.48 9.91
N GLY A 47 -13.99 10.64 10.39
CA GLY A 47 -14.00 10.96 11.81
C GLY A 47 -15.04 10.15 12.61
N PRO A 48 -14.94 10.14 13.95
CA PRO A 48 -14.23 11.13 14.75
C PRO A 48 -12.73 10.83 14.85
N SER A 49 -11.89 11.84 14.58
CA SER A 49 -10.44 11.74 14.72
C SER A 49 -9.81 13.12 14.91
N ALA A 50 -8.66 13.18 15.57
CA ALA A 50 -7.83 14.38 15.68
C ALA A 50 -6.48 14.11 15.02
N TYR A 51 -5.98 15.04 14.23
CA TYR A 51 -4.65 14.96 13.65
C TYR A 51 -3.89 16.27 13.86
N TYR A 52 -2.57 16.16 13.98
CA TYR A 52 -1.70 17.32 14.18
C TYR A 52 -1.20 17.86 12.84
N LEU A 53 -1.04 19.17 12.80
CA LEU A 53 -0.28 19.88 11.77
C LEU A 53 1.14 20.09 12.29
N TYR A 54 2.10 19.88 11.41
CA TYR A 54 3.52 20.00 11.72
C TYR A 54 4.14 21.14 10.89
N GLU A 55 5.13 21.83 11.46
CA GLU A 55 5.91 22.82 10.73
C GLU A 55 6.60 22.21 9.51
N SER A 56 6.62 22.95 8.40
CA SER A 56 7.20 22.48 7.15
C SER A 56 8.73 22.56 7.19
N GLY A 57 9.41 21.49 6.75
CA GLY A 57 10.87 21.46 6.61
C GLY A 57 11.63 20.99 7.86
N VAL A 58 10.94 20.68 8.95
CA VAL A 58 11.51 20.08 10.16
C VAL A 58 11.01 18.65 10.38
N ALA A 59 11.71 17.88 11.21
CA ALA A 59 11.27 16.55 11.57
C ALA A 59 9.95 16.62 12.38
N ARG A 60 9.05 15.67 12.13
CA ARG A 60 7.83 15.54 12.94
C ARG A 60 8.18 15.05 14.33
N ASP A 61 7.92 15.89 15.33
CA ASP A 61 8.09 15.63 16.75
C ASP A 61 7.09 16.49 17.55
N SER A 62 7.14 16.43 18.89
CA SER A 62 6.23 17.20 19.74
C SER A 62 6.47 18.71 19.70
N SER A 63 7.70 19.15 19.40
CA SER A 63 8.08 20.57 19.34
C SER A 63 7.74 21.21 18.00
N SER A 64 7.59 20.43 16.93
CA SER A 64 7.19 20.90 15.60
C SER A 64 5.68 20.92 15.36
N VAL A 65 4.86 20.65 16.39
CA VAL A 65 3.40 20.77 16.29
C VAL A 65 3.00 22.24 16.20
N SER A 66 2.39 22.62 15.07
CA SER A 66 1.92 23.99 14.84
C SER A 66 0.44 24.18 15.20
N ASP A 67 -0.38 23.15 15.00
CA ASP A 67 -1.82 23.17 15.30
C ASP A 67 -2.38 21.73 15.40
N SER A 68 -3.65 21.60 15.76
CA SER A 68 -4.40 20.36 15.73
C SER A 68 -5.78 20.56 15.10
N VAL A 69 -6.22 19.59 14.30
CA VAL A 69 -7.52 19.61 13.65
C VAL A 69 -8.36 18.46 14.18
N PHE A 70 -9.52 18.78 14.74
CA PHE A 70 -10.53 17.80 15.11
C PHE A 70 -11.56 17.64 14.00
N VAL A 71 -11.80 16.39 13.59
CA VAL A 71 -12.79 16.02 12.59
C VAL A 71 -13.91 15.27 13.30
N GLY A 72 -15.13 15.79 13.21
CA GLY A 72 -16.30 15.22 13.87
C GLY A 72 -16.76 13.89 13.27
N ASN A 73 -17.65 13.19 14.00
CA ASN A 73 -18.20 11.90 13.58
C ASN A 73 -18.87 11.97 12.19
N GLY A 74 -18.54 11.02 11.31
CA GLY A 74 -19.09 10.92 9.96
C GLY A 74 -18.60 12.00 8.98
N LYS A 75 -17.67 12.87 9.38
CA LYS A 75 -17.04 13.84 8.49
C LYS A 75 -15.81 13.24 7.83
N LEU A 76 -15.65 13.51 6.53
CA LEU A 76 -14.51 13.05 5.76
C LEU A 76 -13.28 13.92 6.07
N MET A 77 -12.13 13.27 6.16
CA MET A 77 -10.82 13.90 6.23
C MET A 77 -10.24 14.08 4.81
N LYS A 78 -8.93 14.33 4.70
CA LYS A 78 -8.23 14.36 3.40
C LYS A 78 -8.40 13.02 2.66
N GLY A 79 -9.18 13.06 1.58
CA GLY A 79 -9.37 11.93 0.68
C GLY A 79 -8.20 11.73 -0.28
N TYR A 80 -8.05 10.49 -0.73
CA TYR A 80 -7.04 10.05 -1.68
C TYR A 80 -7.71 9.30 -2.82
N TYR A 81 -7.37 9.66 -4.04
CA TYR A 81 -7.99 9.09 -5.23
C TYR A 81 -6.99 9.00 -6.37
N GLY A 82 -7.21 8.06 -7.27
CA GLY A 82 -6.42 8.01 -8.50
C GLY A 82 -6.59 6.73 -9.30
N PRO A 83 -6.09 6.75 -10.54
CA PRO A 83 -6.12 5.58 -11.40
C PRO A 83 -5.05 4.57 -10.99
N GLU A 84 -5.38 3.31 -11.26
CA GLU A 84 -4.61 2.08 -11.11
C GLU A 84 -4.75 1.32 -12.43
N TYR A 85 -3.63 1.14 -13.12
CA TYR A 85 -3.59 0.51 -14.43
C TYR A 85 -3.10 -0.93 -14.29
N ARG A 86 -3.66 -1.84 -15.07
CA ARG A 86 -3.15 -3.21 -15.22
C ARG A 86 -3.08 -3.53 -16.71
N VAL A 87 -1.88 -3.80 -17.20
CA VAL A 87 -1.66 -4.19 -18.58
C VAL A 87 -0.90 -5.49 -18.57
N SER A 88 -1.38 -6.50 -19.29
CA SER A 88 -0.60 -7.71 -19.52
C SER A 88 -0.73 -8.16 -20.97
N ALA A 89 0.33 -8.74 -21.51
CA ALA A 89 0.37 -9.28 -22.85
C ALA A 89 0.95 -10.69 -22.80
N ARG A 90 0.35 -11.59 -23.56
CA ARG A 90 0.81 -12.96 -23.77
C ARG A 90 1.07 -13.17 -25.24
N TYR A 91 2.29 -13.59 -25.57
CA TYR A 91 2.70 -13.95 -26.91
C TYR A 91 3.12 -15.42 -26.99
N LEU A 92 2.48 -16.19 -27.88
CA LEU A 92 2.87 -17.56 -28.19
C LEU A 92 4.06 -17.56 -29.16
N ILE A 93 5.21 -18.00 -28.64
CA ILE A 93 6.41 -18.25 -29.45
C ILE A 93 6.28 -19.59 -30.19
N ALA A 94 5.70 -20.58 -29.51
CA ALA A 94 5.36 -21.89 -30.05
C ALA A 94 3.98 -22.32 -29.52
N PRO A 95 3.35 -23.38 -30.07
CA PRO A 95 2.03 -23.83 -29.61
C PRO A 95 1.93 -24.08 -28.10
N ASN A 96 3.04 -24.41 -27.46
CA ASN A 96 3.14 -24.69 -26.04
C ASN A 96 4.16 -23.82 -25.28
N THR A 97 4.64 -22.74 -25.90
CA THR A 97 5.61 -21.82 -25.31
C THR A 97 5.08 -20.40 -25.40
N SER A 98 5.02 -19.68 -24.29
CA SER A 98 4.56 -18.30 -24.26
C SER A 98 5.48 -17.40 -23.45
N VAL A 99 5.62 -16.16 -23.90
CA VAL A 99 6.17 -15.07 -23.10
C VAL A 99 5.02 -14.21 -22.61
N LYS A 100 5.07 -13.84 -21.34
CA LYS A 100 4.11 -12.94 -20.70
C LYS A 100 4.84 -11.71 -20.18
N LEU A 101 4.33 -10.53 -20.49
CA LEU A 101 4.78 -9.25 -19.96
C LEU A 101 3.61 -8.62 -19.22
N SER A 102 3.84 -8.05 -18.04
CA SER A 102 2.81 -7.32 -17.31
C SER A 102 3.36 -6.06 -16.65
N TYR A 103 2.49 -5.08 -16.50
CA TYR A 103 2.69 -3.87 -15.71
C TYR A 103 1.43 -3.62 -14.89
N GLN A 104 1.61 -3.26 -13.62
CA GLN A 104 0.50 -2.87 -12.75
C GLN A 104 0.88 -1.72 -11.82
N LYS A 105 -0.10 -0.85 -11.57
CA LYS A 105 -0.03 0.21 -10.57
C LYS A 105 -1.13 0.02 -9.54
N ILE A 106 -0.79 -0.08 -8.26
CA ILE A 106 -1.72 -0.32 -7.14
C ILE A 106 -1.52 0.74 -6.05
N ARG A 107 -2.60 1.10 -5.35
CA ARG A 107 -2.58 1.96 -4.16
C ARG A 107 -3.06 1.17 -2.94
N GLN A 108 -2.38 1.35 -1.81
CA GLN A 108 -2.73 0.74 -0.55
C GLN A 108 -2.99 1.83 0.49
N TYR A 109 -4.17 1.77 1.11
CA TYR A 109 -4.66 2.76 2.07
C TYR A 109 -4.63 2.28 3.52
N VAL A 110 -4.40 0.98 3.73
CA VAL A 110 -4.38 0.32 5.03
C VAL A 110 -3.00 -0.28 5.21
N HIS A 111 -2.35 0.03 6.33
CA HIS A 111 -0.98 -0.33 6.60
C HIS A 111 -0.90 -1.21 7.83
N MET A 112 -0.16 -2.30 7.73
CA MET A 112 0.19 -3.12 8.89
C MET A 112 1.57 -2.71 9.36
N ILE A 113 1.64 -2.27 10.61
CA ILE A 113 2.87 -1.84 11.25
C ILE A 113 3.21 -2.88 12.33
N THR A 114 4.34 -3.56 12.15
CA THR A 114 4.77 -4.62 13.06
C THR A 114 5.98 -4.14 13.87
N ASN A 115 5.88 -4.20 15.20
CA ASN A 115 7.04 -4.00 16.07
C ASN A 115 7.79 -5.33 16.26
N THR A 116 8.81 -5.57 15.44
CA THR A 116 9.65 -6.78 15.52
C THR A 116 10.70 -6.73 16.64
N SER A 117 10.91 -5.57 17.28
CA SER A 117 11.93 -5.39 18.33
C SER A 117 11.39 -5.63 19.75
N ALA A 118 10.08 -5.78 19.92
CA ALA A 118 9.45 -6.03 21.22
C ALA A 118 9.43 -7.53 21.57
N LEU A 119 9.54 -7.85 22.86
CA LEU A 119 9.42 -9.23 23.39
C LEU A 119 8.06 -9.89 23.05
N SER A 120 7.04 -9.07 22.78
CA SER A 120 5.75 -9.50 22.24
C SER A 120 5.43 -8.62 21.03
N PRO A 121 5.72 -9.09 19.80
CA PRO A 121 5.37 -8.38 18.59
C PRO A 121 3.88 -8.11 18.57
N THR A 122 3.51 -6.85 18.38
CA THR A 122 2.11 -6.44 18.23
C THR A 122 1.97 -5.75 16.89
N ASP A 123 1.05 -6.25 16.09
CA ASP A 123 0.66 -5.64 14.83
C ASP A 123 -0.40 -4.58 15.10
N ILE A 124 -0.22 -3.41 14.50
CA ILE A 124 -1.23 -2.36 14.50
C ILE A 124 -1.62 -2.07 13.06
N TRP A 125 -2.90 -1.82 12.86
CA TRP A 125 -3.45 -1.43 11.58
C TRP A 125 -3.66 0.08 11.58
N LYS A 126 -3.07 0.75 10.60
CA LYS A 126 -3.13 2.20 10.46
C LYS A 126 -3.69 2.56 9.08
N LEU A 127 -4.71 3.40 9.06
CA LEU A 127 -5.23 3.96 7.83
C LEU A 127 -4.36 5.12 7.36
N SER A 128 -4.30 5.31 6.05
CA SER A 128 -3.81 6.55 5.48
C SER A 128 -4.66 7.72 5.97
N ASP A 129 -4.01 8.84 6.26
CA ASP A 129 -4.62 10.03 6.80
C ASP A 129 -3.85 11.27 6.31
N PRO A 130 -4.07 12.50 6.80
CA PRO A 130 -3.30 13.66 6.39
C PRO A 130 -1.78 13.55 6.56
N ASN A 131 -1.30 12.72 7.49
CA ASN A 131 0.10 12.57 7.85
C ASN A 131 0.74 11.27 7.29
N ILE A 132 -0.03 10.19 7.13
CA ILE A 132 0.39 8.91 6.56
C ILE A 132 -0.24 8.76 5.19
N LEU A 133 0.59 8.88 4.15
CA LEU A 133 0.10 8.85 2.77
C LEU A 133 -0.19 7.40 2.33
N PRO A 134 -1.06 7.19 1.31
CA PRO A 134 -1.23 5.88 0.70
C PRO A 134 0.05 5.41 0.02
N GLU A 135 0.36 4.13 0.18
CA GLU A 135 1.46 3.50 -0.55
C GLU A 135 1.06 3.32 -2.01
N VAL A 136 1.96 3.62 -2.94
CA VAL A 136 1.72 3.44 -4.38
C VAL A 136 2.80 2.55 -4.96
N GLY A 137 2.41 1.38 -5.45
CA GLY A 137 3.31 0.41 -6.05
C GLY A 137 3.19 0.37 -7.58
N ASP A 138 4.32 0.47 -8.27
CA ASP A 138 4.48 0.23 -9.71
C ASP A 138 5.28 -1.06 -9.89
N GLN A 139 4.73 -2.07 -10.57
CA GLN A 139 5.38 -3.36 -10.78
C GLN A 139 5.38 -3.74 -12.26
N VAL A 140 6.53 -4.20 -12.76
CA VAL A 140 6.70 -4.81 -14.07
C VAL A 140 7.16 -6.25 -13.88
N ALA A 141 6.60 -7.19 -14.64
CA ALA A 141 7.02 -8.58 -14.64
C ALA A 141 7.11 -9.16 -16.05
N LEU A 142 8.11 -10.01 -16.29
CA LEU A 142 8.34 -10.72 -17.53
C LEU A 142 8.58 -12.19 -17.23
N GLY A 143 7.88 -13.09 -17.92
CA GLY A 143 8.03 -14.52 -17.72
C GLY A 143 7.98 -15.32 -19.01
N LEU A 144 8.69 -16.45 -19.01
CA LEU A 144 8.67 -17.49 -20.03
C LEU A 144 7.97 -18.72 -19.47
N TYR A 145 7.00 -19.24 -20.21
CA TYR A 145 6.14 -20.34 -19.80
C TYR A 145 6.18 -21.45 -20.85
N GLN A 146 6.39 -22.68 -20.41
CA GLN A 146 6.41 -23.87 -21.24
C GLN A 146 5.40 -24.88 -20.71
N ASN A 147 4.38 -25.14 -21.52
CA ASN A 147 3.33 -26.10 -21.19
C ASN A 147 3.68 -27.48 -21.76
N TYR A 148 3.73 -28.48 -20.90
CA TYR A 148 3.80 -29.89 -21.29
C TYR A 148 2.46 -30.56 -20.98
N LYS A 149 2.25 -31.78 -21.46
CA LYS A 149 0.98 -32.50 -21.26
C LYS A 149 0.64 -32.73 -19.78
N SER A 150 1.66 -32.84 -18.92
CA SER A 150 1.49 -33.25 -17.52
C SER A 150 2.00 -32.23 -16.50
N PHE A 151 2.72 -31.20 -16.94
CA PHE A 151 3.29 -30.17 -16.07
C PHE A 151 3.55 -28.88 -16.85
N GLU A 152 3.66 -27.77 -16.14
CA GLU A 152 4.11 -26.48 -16.67
C GLU A 152 5.47 -26.16 -16.04
N VAL A 153 6.36 -25.55 -16.81
CA VAL A 153 7.59 -24.94 -16.29
C VAL A 153 7.54 -23.46 -16.60
N SER A 154 7.94 -22.64 -15.64
CA SER A 154 8.01 -21.19 -15.83
C SER A 154 9.26 -20.59 -15.20
N LEU A 155 9.73 -19.51 -15.82
CA LEU A 155 10.75 -18.63 -15.28
C LEU A 155 10.19 -17.22 -15.36
N GLU A 156 10.03 -16.55 -14.22
CA GLU A 156 9.48 -15.20 -14.13
C GLU A 156 10.42 -14.28 -13.37
N GLY A 157 10.56 -13.05 -13.84
CA GLY A 157 11.25 -11.97 -13.13
C GLY A 157 10.36 -10.77 -12.95
N TYR A 158 10.52 -10.07 -11.84
CA TYR A 158 9.78 -8.85 -11.55
C TYR A 158 10.66 -7.74 -10.99
N TYR A 159 10.20 -6.51 -11.17
CA TYR A 159 10.74 -5.30 -10.57
C TYR A 159 9.58 -4.44 -10.07
N LYS A 160 9.68 -3.93 -8.84
CA LYS A 160 8.65 -3.14 -8.17
C LYS A 160 9.26 -1.92 -7.49
N GLU A 161 8.68 -0.76 -7.74
CA GLU A 161 8.92 0.49 -7.00
C GLU A 161 7.72 0.82 -6.14
N MET A 162 7.95 1.27 -4.91
CA MET A 162 6.93 1.61 -3.93
C MET A 162 7.18 3.02 -3.42
N LYS A 163 6.17 3.88 -3.50
CA LYS A 163 6.20 5.25 -2.99
C LYS A 163 5.39 5.34 -1.71
N ASN A 164 5.87 6.12 -0.75
CA ASN A 164 5.30 6.21 0.59
C ASN A 164 5.30 4.86 1.31
N PHE A 165 6.32 4.04 1.07
CA PHE A 165 6.54 2.82 1.83
C PHE A 165 6.79 3.20 3.28
N LEU A 166 6.07 2.58 4.22
CA LEU A 166 6.20 2.93 5.64
C LEU A 166 7.46 2.31 6.23
N ASP A 167 8.33 3.18 6.72
CA ASP A 167 9.49 2.81 7.55
C ASP A 167 9.41 3.53 8.89
N TYR A 168 10.22 3.14 9.87
CA TYR A 168 10.17 3.69 11.23
C TYR A 168 11.50 4.31 11.66
N LYS A 169 11.43 5.34 12.48
CA LYS A 169 12.61 5.92 13.12
C LYS A 169 13.23 4.93 14.13
N ASN A 170 14.53 5.02 14.34
CA ASN A 170 15.20 4.26 15.39
C ASN A 170 14.60 4.59 16.76
N GLY A 171 14.22 3.56 17.52
CA GLY A 171 13.60 3.72 18.84
C GLY A 171 12.11 4.11 18.82
N ALA A 172 11.44 3.97 17.67
CA ALA A 172 10.02 4.24 17.50
C ALA A 172 9.14 3.51 18.55
N LEU A 173 8.15 4.23 19.10
CA LEU A 173 7.14 3.65 19.97
C LEU A 173 5.90 3.33 19.14
N LEU A 174 5.73 2.08 18.73
CA LEU A 174 4.62 1.70 17.85
C LEU A 174 3.36 1.28 18.63
N VAL A 175 3.54 0.73 19.84
CA VAL A 175 2.45 0.16 20.63
C VAL A 175 1.82 1.23 21.52
N LEU A 176 0.49 1.35 21.48
CA LEU A 176 -0.29 2.33 22.25
C LEU A 176 0.17 3.80 22.05
N ASN A 177 0.64 4.12 20.84
CA ASN A 177 1.07 5.47 20.48
C ASN A 177 -0.04 6.23 19.74
N GLN A 178 -0.57 7.29 20.37
CA GLN A 178 -1.57 8.18 19.77
C GLN A 178 -0.99 9.13 18.71
N HIS A 179 0.34 9.17 18.55
CA HIS A 179 1.09 10.04 17.65
C HIS A 179 2.06 9.27 16.76
N ILE A 180 1.64 8.09 16.30
CA ILE A 180 2.51 7.18 15.56
C ILE A 180 3.04 7.80 14.25
N GLU A 181 2.35 8.77 13.68
CA GLU A 181 2.79 9.50 12.49
C GLU A 181 4.10 10.29 12.69
N ARG A 182 4.53 10.48 13.95
CA ARG A 182 5.85 11.05 14.30
C ARG A 182 6.96 10.04 14.19
N ASP A 183 6.66 8.76 14.39
CA ASP A 183 7.63 7.66 14.38
C ASP A 183 7.74 6.98 13.01
N ILE A 184 6.83 7.29 12.10
CA ILE A 184 6.79 6.77 10.73
C ILE A 184 7.45 7.74 9.75
N LEU A 185 8.17 7.17 8.78
CA LEU A 185 8.80 7.84 7.67
C LEU A 185 8.13 7.39 6.36
N ASN A 186 7.84 8.34 5.49
CA ASN A 186 7.44 8.05 4.11
C ASN A 186 8.71 7.83 3.28
N THR A 187 8.91 6.60 2.81
CA THR A 187 10.12 6.23 2.08
C THR A 187 9.82 5.73 0.66
N MET A 188 10.89 5.50 -0.09
CA MET A 188 10.86 4.83 -1.39
C MET A 188 11.37 3.41 -1.20
N GLY A 189 10.58 2.42 -1.60
CA GLY A 189 10.95 1.01 -1.57
C GLY A 189 11.21 0.47 -2.98
N THR A 190 12.17 -0.44 -3.11
CA THR A 190 12.43 -1.19 -4.34
C THR A 190 12.50 -2.67 -4.02
N ALA A 191 11.83 -3.49 -4.82
CA ALA A 191 11.89 -4.95 -4.73
C ALA A 191 12.06 -5.55 -6.13
N TYR A 192 12.84 -6.61 -6.25
CA TYR A 192 12.99 -7.36 -7.48
C TYR A 192 13.30 -8.82 -7.17
N GLY A 193 12.93 -9.71 -8.07
CA GLY A 193 13.08 -11.14 -7.85
C GLY A 193 13.02 -11.94 -9.14
N LEU A 194 13.47 -13.18 -9.04
CA LEU A 194 13.36 -14.22 -10.05
C LEU A 194 12.76 -15.45 -9.41
N GLU A 195 11.73 -16.03 -10.03
CA GLU A 195 11.02 -17.20 -9.57
C GLU A 195 11.00 -18.27 -10.66
N PHE A 196 11.13 -19.53 -10.24
CA PHE A 196 11.10 -20.71 -11.10
C PHE A 196 10.10 -21.71 -10.50
N LEU A 197 9.16 -22.17 -11.32
CA LEU A 197 8.12 -23.14 -10.96
C LEU A 197 8.08 -24.26 -11.99
#